data_AF-A0A838PQN9-F1
#
_entry.id   AF-A0A838PQN9-F1
#
_cell.length_a   1.000
_cell.length_b   1.000
_cell.length_c   1.000
_cell.angle_alpha   90.00
_cell.angle_beta   90.00
_cell.angle_gamma   90.00
#
_symmetry.space_group_name_H-M   'P 1'
#
loop_
_entity.id
_entity.type
_entity.pdbx_description
1 polymer ?
#
loop_
_entity_poly.entity_id
_entity_poly.type
_entity_poly.pdbx_seq_one_letter_code
_entity_poly.pdbx_strand_id
1 'polypeptide(L)' 'MRRVETEVLPGLQSGALDVPVAATFPLDEAEAAYDRFAEGGKLGKIVLTTG' A
#
# COMPACT_ATOMS: atom_id res chain seq x y z
N MET A 1 -17.54 11.93 -1.15
CA MET A 1 -17.38 10.58 -1.74
C MET A 1 -16.82 9.64 -0.67
N ARG A 2 -17.65 9.12 0.26
CA ARG A 2 -17.24 8.16 1.32
C ARG A 2 -17.87 6.77 1.19
N ARG A 3 -18.82 6.59 0.25
CA ARG A 3 -19.57 5.34 0.10
C ARG A 3 -18.67 4.14 -0.19
N VAL A 4 -17.61 4.31 -0.98
CA VAL A 4 -16.64 3.25 -1.26
C VAL A 4 -15.92 2.80 0.01
N GLU A 5 -15.56 3.72 0.91
CA GLU A 5 -14.93 3.39 2.19
C GLU A 5 -15.87 2.61 3.09
N THR A 6 -17.16 2.99 3.15
CA THR A 6 -18.19 2.29 3.92
C THR A 6 -18.32 0.82 3.52
N GLU A 7 -18.17 0.50 2.23
CA GLU A 7 -18.26 -0.87 1.72
C GLU A 7 -16.94 -1.65 1.90
N VAL A 8 -15.79 -0.98 1.72
CA VAL A 8 -14.48 -1.66 1.64
C VAL A 8 -13.83 -1.86 3.02
N LEU A 9 -13.96 -0.90 3.94
CA LEU A 9 -13.30 -0.96 5.26
C LEU A 9 -13.75 -2.17 6.11
N PRO A 10 -15.03 -2.58 6.15
CA PRO A 10 -15.43 -3.78 6.87
C PRO A 10 -14.75 -5.06 6.33
N GLY A 11 -14.49 -5.12 5.02
CA GLY A 11 -13.77 -6.23 4.39
C GLY A 11 -12.32 -6.32 4.88
N LEU A 12 -11.64 -5.18 5.03
CA LEU A 12 -10.29 -5.12 5.60
C LEU A 12 -10.29 -5.51 7.09
N GLN A 13 -11.27 -5.01 7.85
CA GLN A 13 -11.39 -5.30 9.29
C GLN A 13 -11.67 -6.78 9.58
N SER A 14 -12.50 -7.42 8.74
CA SER A 14 -12.82 -8.85 8.86
C SER A 14 -11.77 -9.78 8.27
N GLY A 15 -10.74 -9.24 7.59
CA GLY A 15 -9.74 -10.03 6.87
C GLY A 15 -10.26 -10.67 5.57
N ALA A 16 -11.49 -10.36 5.16
CA ALA A 16 -12.05 -10.80 3.88
C ALA A 16 -11.40 -10.09 2.67
N LEU A 17 -10.76 -8.95 2.92
CA LEU A 17 -9.93 -8.23 1.95
C LEU A 17 -8.51 -8.10 2.50
N ASP A 18 -7.54 -8.44 1.67
CA ASP A 18 -6.12 -8.26 1.95
C ASP A 18 -5.52 -7.20 1.03
N VAL A 19 -4.60 -6.40 1.57
CA VAL A 19 -3.85 -5.39 0.80
C VAL A 19 -2.41 -5.87 0.68
N PRO A 20 -2.03 -6.46 -0.46
CA PRO A 20 -0.67 -6.94 -0.63
C PRO A 20 0.30 -5.77 -0.55
N VAL A 21 1.30 -5.88 0.34
CA VAL A 21 2.42 -4.94 0.44
C VAL A 21 3.60 -5.54 -0.32
N ALA A 22 4.06 -4.85 -1.35
CA ALA A 22 5.17 -5.31 -2.19
C ALA A 22 6.53 -4.99 -1.57
N ALA A 23 6.65 -3.85 -0.90
CA ALA A 23 7.84 -3.43 -0.17
C ALA A 23 7.52 -2.31 0.82
N THR A 24 8.37 -2.18 1.83
CA THR A 24 8.32 -1.11 2.82
C THR A 24 9.69 -0.44 2.88
N PHE A 25 9.70 0.89 2.81
CA PHE A 25 10.91 1.71 2.86
C PHE A 25 10.77 2.75 3.98
N PRO A 26 11.86 3.12 4.67
CA PRO A 26 11.81 4.30 5.54
C PRO A 26 11.61 5.57 4.69
N LEU A 27 11.02 6.61 5.28
CA LEU A 27 10.64 7.83 4.55
C LEU A 27 11.85 8.56 3.92
N ASP A 28 13.02 8.45 4.52
CA ASP A 28 14.29 8.99 4.00
C ASP A 28 14.78 8.27 2.73
N GLU A 29 14.29 7.05 2.47
CA GLU A 29 14.55 6.28 1.25
C GLU A 29 13.40 6.37 0.22
N ALA A 30 12.61 7.46 0.24
CA ALA A 30 11.48 7.63 -0.67
C ALA A 30 11.86 7.52 -2.16
N GLU A 31 13.07 7.95 -2.55
CA GLU A 31 13.57 7.83 -3.92
C GLU A 31 13.67 6.36 -4.36
N ALA A 32 14.25 5.49 -3.53
CA ALA A 32 14.33 4.05 -3.78
C ALA A 32 12.94 3.39 -3.88
N ALA A 33 11.98 3.88 -3.08
CA ALA A 33 10.59 3.43 -3.15
C ALA A 33 9.93 3.79 -4.50
N TYR A 34 10.23 4.97 -5.05
CA TYR A 34 9.76 5.39 -6.38
C TYR A 34 10.42 4.60 -7.50
N ASP A 35 11.72 4.36 -7.43
CA ASP A 35 12.43 3.52 -8.40
C ASP A 35 11.82 2.11 -8.44
N ARG A 36 11.63 1.51 -7.26
CA ARG A 36 10.97 0.21 -7.11
C ARG A 36 9.56 0.17 -7.70
N PHE A 37 8.82 1.26 -7.60
CA PHE A 37 7.48 1.40 -8.17
C PHE A 37 7.53 1.52 -9.70
N ALA A 38 8.53 2.23 -10.23
CA ALA A 38 8.71 2.49 -11.66
C ALA A 38 9.22 1.26 -12.46
N GLU A 39 9.92 0.33 -11.82
CA GLU A 39 10.42 -0.92 -12.43
C GLU A 39 9.33 -1.78 -13.10
N GLY A 40 8.06 -1.57 -12.74
CA GLY A 40 6.91 -2.18 -13.43
C GLY A 40 6.65 -3.64 -13.03
N GLY A 41 5.38 -3.94 -12.72
CA GLY A 41 4.90 -5.27 -12.34
C GLY A 41 3.52 -5.20 -11.66
N LYS A 42 2.91 -6.33 -11.33
CA LYS A 42 1.74 -6.37 -10.42
C LYS A 42 2.21 -6.14 -8.99
N LEU A 43 2.70 -4.94 -8.71
CA LEU A 43 3.21 -4.59 -7.40
C LEU A 43 2.04 -4.15 -6.52
N GLY A 44 1.91 -4.82 -5.39
CA GLY A 44 1.06 -4.35 -4.29
C GLY A 44 1.47 -2.95 -3.82
N LYS A 45 0.94 -2.53 -2.68
CA LYS A 45 1.28 -1.23 -2.09
C LYS A 45 2.78 -1.17 -1.75
N ILE A 46 3.41 -0.05 -2.08
CA ILE A 46 4.68 0.36 -1.47
C ILE A 46 4.33 1.26 -0.29
N VAL A 47 4.89 0.97 0.88
CA VAL A 47 4.60 1.70 2.12
C VAL A 47 5.85 2.45 2.56
N LEU A 48 5.68 3.74 2.87
CA LEU A 48 6.72 4.52 3.54
C LEU A 48 6.46 4.52 5.04
N THR A 49 7.50 4.25 5.83
CA THR A 49 7.43 4.30 7.29
C THR A 49 8.11 5.55 7.83
N THR A 50 7.38 6.29 8.66
CA THR A 50 7.95 7.28 9.57
C THR A 50 8.21 6.57 10.87
N GLY A 51 9.48 6.25 11.16
CA GLY A 51 9.88 5.89 12.53
C GLY A 51 9.59 7.02 13.50
#